data_AF-A0A0G4GG27-F1
#
_entry.id   AF-A0A0G4GG27-F1
#
_cell.length_a   1.000
_cell.length_b   1.000
_cell.length_c   1.000
_cell.angle_alpha   90.00
_cell.angle_beta   90.00
_cell.angle_gamma   90.00
#
_symmetry.space_group_name_H-M   'P 1'
#
loop_
_entity.id
_entity.type
_entity.pdbx_description
1 polymer ?
#
loop_
_entity_poly.entity_id
_entity_poly.type
_entity_poly.pdbx_seq_one_letter_code
_entity_poly.pdbx_strand_id
1 'polypeptide(L)'
;MHPDLTKACNELSRSVAYPTERSHSFLHSAVCYAAAIRDRSLSIRRDDIPPRSEKPLHLKGWGDAALGTARCAHPHTGWLLSIGNSLLHWCSFQQPRVARSSVRAELYASHDLVNFLESLLLCLRTVWQKGVTGTVYTDAKDVLDLVGADRPRPSEHAVMKVIESLQEKLLERTLDSLVVQTLSLRDAMDESKIRLSYVTTSENRADSLIKSMSPQLLSPFFYRYVKPEEKEK
;
A
#
# COMPACT_ATOMS: atom_id res chain seq x y z
N MET A 1 0.07 0.08 18.34
CA MET A 1 1.45 0.13 17.82
C MET A 1 1.39 0.82 16.46
N HIS A 2 2.14 1.89 16.23
CA HIS A 2 2.14 2.60 14.94
C HIS A 2 2.74 1.68 13.86
N PRO A 3 1.97 1.24 12.83
CA PRO A 3 2.43 0.30 11.79
C PRO A 3 3.69 0.77 11.04
N ASP A 4 3.90 2.08 10.98
CA ASP A 4 5.02 2.80 10.38
C ASP A 4 6.32 2.66 11.20
N LEU A 5 6.23 2.24 12.47
CA LEU A 5 7.37 1.78 13.26
C LEU A 5 7.56 0.26 13.22
N THR A 6 6.60 -0.52 12.69
CA THR A 6 6.70 -1.98 12.66
C THR A 6 7.91 -2.45 11.86
N LYS A 7 8.20 -1.82 10.72
CA LYS A 7 9.43 -2.08 9.97
C LYS A 7 10.67 -1.79 10.81
N ALA A 8 10.66 -0.65 11.51
CA ALA A 8 11.77 -0.25 12.35
C ALA A 8 12.00 -1.27 13.48
N CYS A 9 10.95 -1.68 14.18
CA CYS A 9 10.98 -2.70 15.21
C CYS A 9 11.46 -4.05 14.67
N ASN A 10 10.95 -4.50 13.52
CA ASN A 10 11.34 -5.77 12.91
C ASN A 10 12.81 -5.78 12.52
N GLU A 11 13.29 -4.73 11.85
CA GLU A 11 14.69 -4.63 11.42
C GLU A 11 15.65 -4.51 12.62
N LEU A 12 15.27 -3.72 13.63
CA LEU A 12 16.07 -3.59 14.85
C LEU A 12 16.11 -4.91 15.64
N SER A 13 14.99 -5.64 15.74
CA SER A 13 14.92 -6.93 16.44
C SER A 13 15.93 -7.94 15.91
N ARG A 14 16.18 -7.94 14.60
CA ARG A 14 17.16 -8.84 13.94
C ARG A 14 18.60 -8.56 14.33
N SER A 15 18.91 -7.34 14.79
CA SER A 15 20.26 -6.89 15.15
C SER A 15 20.44 -6.64 16.64
N VAL A 16 19.47 -7.00 17.49
CA VAL A 16 19.56 -6.85 18.96
C VAL A 16 20.74 -7.64 19.53
N ALA A 17 20.98 -8.86 19.02
CA ALA A 17 22.07 -9.71 19.47
C ALA A 17 23.46 -9.22 19.01
N TYR A 18 23.53 -8.46 17.92
CA TYR A 18 24.78 -7.88 17.41
C TYR A 18 24.52 -6.49 16.79
N PRO A 19 24.46 -5.44 17.63
CA PRO A 19 24.17 -4.09 17.17
C PRO A 19 25.28 -3.59 16.24
N THR A 20 24.90 -3.02 15.09
CA THR A 20 25.85 -2.41 14.15
C THR A 20 25.68 -0.88 14.13
N GLU A 21 26.67 -0.13 13.67
CA GLU A 21 26.54 1.33 13.49
C GLU A 21 25.34 1.70 12.59
N ARG A 22 25.06 0.85 11.59
CA ARG A 22 23.88 1.00 10.74
C ARG A 22 22.58 0.83 11.53
N SER A 23 22.50 -0.17 12.41
CA SER A 23 21.36 -0.39 13.29
C SER A 23 21.17 0.78 14.26
N HIS A 24 22.27 1.36 14.77
CA HIS A 24 22.22 2.53 15.64
C HIS A 24 21.69 3.78 14.92
N SER A 25 22.21 4.11 13.73
CA SER A 25 21.71 5.22 12.90
C SER A 25 20.25 5.04 12.50
N PHE A 26 19.84 3.79 12.24
CA PHE A 26 18.46 3.45 11.92
C PHE A 26 17.54 3.57 13.15
N LEU A 27 17.97 3.13 14.34
CA LEU A 27 17.27 3.34 15.61
C LEU A 27 17.09 4.82 15.90
N HIS A 28 18.15 5.62 15.76
CA HIS A 28 18.09 7.06 15.96
C HIS A 28 17.05 7.71 15.03
N SER A 29 17.04 7.33 13.75
CA SER A 29 16.05 7.79 12.79
C SER A 29 14.62 7.39 13.17
N ALA A 30 14.44 6.14 13.64
CA ALA A 30 13.15 5.64 14.12
C ALA A 30 12.63 6.41 15.35
N VAL A 31 13.51 6.71 16.30
CA VAL A 31 13.19 7.48 17.51
C VAL A 31 12.87 8.94 17.16
N CYS A 32 13.67 9.59 16.31
CA CYS A 32 13.41 10.96 15.85
C CYS A 32 12.06 11.06 15.13
N TYR A 33 11.73 10.08 14.30
CA TYR A 33 10.43 10.02 13.65
C TYR A 33 9.30 9.85 14.66
N ALA A 34 9.40 8.86 15.56
CA ALA A 34 8.41 8.62 16.60
C ALA A 34 8.17 9.87 17.46
N ALA A 35 9.24 10.61 17.78
CA ALA A 35 9.15 11.88 18.48
C ALA A 35 8.45 12.97 17.64
N ALA A 36 8.75 13.08 16.35
CA ALA A 36 8.15 14.06 15.43
C ALA A 36 6.65 13.81 15.15
N ILE A 37 6.19 12.56 15.33
CA ILE A 37 4.79 12.18 15.17
C ILE A 37 4.06 11.95 16.50
N ARG A 38 4.73 12.12 17.64
CA ARG A 38 4.18 11.82 18.98
C ARG A 38 2.86 12.55 19.25
N ASP A 39 2.78 13.81 18.85
CA ASP A 39 1.62 14.67 19.09
C ASP A 39 0.65 14.69 17.87
N ARG A 40 0.88 13.79 16.91
CA ARG A 40 0.07 13.65 15.69
C ARG A 40 -0.85 12.45 15.86
N SER A 41 -2.12 12.70 16.15
CA SER A 41 -3.15 11.67 16.17
C SER A 41 -3.86 11.60 14.83
N LEU A 42 -4.17 10.39 14.37
CA LEU A 42 -5.13 10.18 13.30
C LEU A 42 -6.53 10.43 13.87
N SER A 43 -7.14 11.52 13.47
CA SER A 43 -8.50 11.86 13.87
C SER A 43 -9.39 11.78 12.64
N ILE A 44 -10.35 10.87 12.66
CA ILE A 44 -11.43 10.82 11.67
C ILE A 44 -12.53 11.74 12.18
N ARG A 45 -12.64 12.94 11.61
CA ARG A 45 -13.73 13.87 11.99
C ARG A 45 -14.99 13.46 11.25
N ARG A 46 -16.14 13.75 11.85
CA ARG A 46 -17.45 13.49 11.23
C ARG A 46 -17.60 14.22 9.88
N ASP A 47 -16.95 15.38 9.75
CA ASP A 47 -16.95 16.20 8.53
C ASP A 47 -16.05 15.62 7.42
N ASP A 48 -15.10 14.73 7.76
CA ASP A 48 -14.20 14.12 6.78
C ASP A 48 -14.87 13.00 5.98
N ILE A 49 -15.97 12.45 6.51
CA ILE A 49 -16.76 11.41 5.86
C ILE A 49 -18.04 12.04 5.29
N PRO A 50 -18.25 11.99 3.96
CA PRO A 50 -19.43 12.60 3.36
C PRO A 50 -20.73 11.97 3.90
N PRO A 51 -21.78 12.77 4.16
CA PRO A 51 -23.07 12.25 4.59
C PRO A 51 -23.66 11.29 3.56
N ARG A 52 -24.32 10.22 4.04
CA ARG A 52 -24.86 9.13 3.22
C ARG A 52 -25.80 9.58 2.09
N SER A 53 -26.44 10.73 2.24
CA SER A 53 -27.52 11.22 1.37
C SER A 53 -27.07 12.09 0.20
N GLU A 54 -25.83 12.58 0.17
CA GLU A 54 -25.47 13.69 -0.75
C GLU A 54 -24.33 13.40 -1.73
N LYS A 55 -23.38 12.50 -1.41
CA LYS A 55 -22.23 12.26 -2.29
C LYS A 55 -21.82 10.78 -2.36
N PRO A 56 -21.45 10.28 -3.56
CA PRO A 56 -20.83 8.98 -3.71
C PRO A 56 -19.53 8.90 -2.88
N LEU A 57 -19.38 7.82 -2.11
CA LEU A 57 -18.20 7.62 -1.28
C LEU A 57 -17.02 7.20 -2.15
N HIS A 58 -15.94 7.97 -2.11
CA HIS A 58 -14.73 7.67 -2.89
C HIS A 58 -13.53 7.40 -1.98
N LEU A 59 -12.95 6.21 -2.12
CA LEU A 59 -11.76 5.80 -1.40
C LEU A 59 -10.52 6.00 -2.26
N LYS A 60 -9.42 6.38 -1.63
CA LYS A 60 -8.11 6.51 -2.26
C LYS A 60 -7.13 5.58 -1.57
N GLY A 61 -6.43 4.75 -2.33
CA GLY A 61 -5.36 3.89 -1.86
C GLY A 61 -4.03 4.27 -2.50
N TRP A 62 -2.93 4.17 -1.77
CA TRP A 62 -1.58 4.30 -2.31
C TRP A 62 -0.82 3.04 -1.95
N GLY A 63 -0.14 2.44 -2.92
CA GLY A 63 0.72 1.28 -2.73
C GLY A 63 2.11 1.53 -3.31
N ASP A 64 3.12 0.98 -2.65
CA ASP A 64 4.52 1.00 -3.08
C ASP A 64 5.18 -0.33 -2.69
N ALA A 65 6.31 -0.67 -3.31
CA ALA A 65 7.13 -1.80 -2.94
C ALA A 65 8.63 -1.55 -3.17
N ALA A 66 9.43 -1.63 -2.11
CA ALA A 66 10.88 -1.71 -2.28
C ALA A 66 11.31 -3.14 -2.57
N LEU A 67 12.08 -3.33 -3.63
CA LEU A 67 12.73 -4.59 -3.92
C LEU A 67 13.60 -5.05 -2.74
N GLY A 68 13.64 -6.36 -2.52
CA GLY A 68 14.50 -6.97 -1.51
C GLY A 68 15.99 -6.66 -1.75
N THR A 69 16.77 -6.71 -0.68
CA THR A 69 18.23 -6.54 -0.75
C THR A 69 18.93 -7.90 -0.76
N ALA A 70 20.23 -7.94 -1.06
CA ALA A 70 21.03 -9.17 -0.99
C ALA A 70 20.98 -9.86 0.39
N ARG A 71 20.69 -9.12 1.47
CA ARG A 71 20.55 -9.64 2.84
C ARG A 71 19.11 -10.07 3.18
N CYS A 72 18.13 -9.59 2.43
CA CYS A 72 16.71 -9.89 2.62
C CYS A 72 16.02 -9.88 1.25
N ALA A 73 15.94 -11.05 0.61
CA ALA A 73 15.45 -11.18 -0.76
C ALA A 73 13.96 -10.85 -0.92
N HIS A 74 13.20 -10.88 0.17
CA HIS A 74 11.78 -10.55 0.16
C HIS A 74 11.60 -9.03 0.06
N PRO A 75 10.79 -8.54 -0.90
CA PRO A 75 10.45 -7.13 -0.99
C PRO A 75 9.68 -6.65 0.23
N HIS A 76 9.76 -5.35 0.47
CA HIS A 76 9.02 -4.66 1.51
C HIS A 76 7.89 -3.87 0.89
N THR A 77 6.66 -4.13 1.32
CA THR A 77 5.46 -3.44 0.85
C THR A 77 4.93 -2.50 1.89
N GLY A 78 4.40 -1.38 1.42
CA GLY A 78 3.63 -0.44 2.20
C GLY A 78 2.43 0.00 1.40
N TRP A 79 1.29 0.10 2.06
CA TRP A 79 0.12 0.74 1.46
C TRP A 79 -0.74 1.41 2.50
N LEU A 80 -1.56 2.36 2.04
CA LEU A 80 -2.49 3.09 2.88
C LEU A 80 -3.78 3.44 2.14
N LEU A 81 -4.86 3.61 2.89
CA LEU A 81 -6.22 3.86 2.41
C LEU A 81 -6.84 5.05 3.13
N SER A 82 -7.46 5.95 2.38
CA SER A 82 -8.15 7.12 2.91
C SER A 82 -9.52 7.36 2.29
N ILE A 83 -10.39 8.02 3.06
CA ILE A 83 -11.60 8.70 2.57
C ILE A 83 -11.35 10.19 2.76
N GLY A 84 -11.35 10.97 1.67
CA GLY A 84 -10.96 12.37 1.74
C GLY A 84 -9.58 12.54 2.38
N ASN A 85 -9.51 13.33 3.45
CA ASN A 85 -8.30 13.54 4.26
C ASN A 85 -8.23 12.64 5.50
N SER A 86 -9.20 11.74 5.69
CA SER A 86 -9.21 10.77 6.78
C SER A 86 -8.52 9.47 6.38
N LEU A 87 -7.42 9.14 7.06
CA LEU A 87 -6.75 7.85 6.91
C LEU A 87 -7.58 6.77 7.59
N LEU A 88 -7.98 5.75 6.84
CA LEU A 88 -8.76 4.62 7.35
C LEU A 88 -7.87 3.49 7.85
N HIS A 89 -6.91 3.13 7.02
CA HIS A 89 -6.06 1.99 7.30
C HIS A 89 -4.74 2.11 6.54
N TRP A 90 -3.71 1.48 7.08
CA TRP A 90 -2.40 1.40 6.45
C TRP A 90 -1.64 0.21 7.00
N CYS A 91 -0.66 -0.25 6.23
CA CYS A 91 0.19 -1.35 6.62
C CYS A 91 1.61 -1.18 6.06
N SER A 92 2.57 -1.86 6.68
CA SER A 92 3.94 -1.95 6.21
C SER A 92 4.48 -3.31 6.61
N PHE A 93 4.81 -4.16 5.64
CA PHE A 93 5.20 -5.54 5.89
C PHE A 93 6.15 -6.10 4.82
N GLN A 94 6.82 -7.19 5.16
CA GLN A 94 7.68 -7.91 4.24
C GLN A 94 6.84 -8.94 3.46
N GLN A 95 6.92 -8.92 2.14
CA GLN A 95 6.14 -9.82 1.30
C GLN A 95 6.51 -11.29 1.58
N PRO A 96 5.54 -12.20 1.67
CA PRO A 96 5.82 -13.62 1.89
C PRO A 96 6.56 -14.26 0.69
N ARG A 97 6.45 -13.67 -0.49
CA ARG A 97 7.09 -14.13 -1.73
C ARG A 97 8.30 -13.25 -2.07
N VAL A 98 9.32 -13.86 -2.65
CA VAL A 98 10.46 -13.13 -3.23
C VAL A 98 10.05 -12.58 -4.60
N ALA A 99 10.06 -11.26 -4.78
CA ALA A 99 10.00 -10.68 -6.12
C ALA A 99 11.41 -10.57 -6.69
N ARG A 100 11.57 -11.05 -7.92
CA ARG A 100 12.85 -11.01 -8.66
C ARG A 100 13.02 -9.77 -9.54
N SER A 101 12.05 -8.87 -9.53
CA SER A 101 12.06 -7.57 -10.19
C SER A 101 11.25 -6.56 -9.39
N SER A 102 11.56 -5.26 -9.53
CA SER A 102 10.80 -4.17 -8.90
C SER A 102 9.34 -4.18 -9.35
N VAL A 103 9.09 -4.29 -10.66
CA VAL A 103 7.73 -4.37 -11.23
C VAL A 103 6.88 -5.47 -10.59
N ARG A 104 7.48 -6.64 -10.31
CA ARG A 104 6.78 -7.75 -9.64
C ARG A 104 6.48 -7.43 -8.17
N ALA A 105 7.40 -6.76 -7.47
CA ALA A 105 7.18 -6.33 -6.10
C ALA A 105 6.01 -5.33 -6.03
N GLU A 106 5.99 -4.36 -6.93
CA GLU A 106 4.94 -3.34 -7.07
C GLU A 106 3.58 -3.94 -7.44
N LEU A 107 3.58 -4.93 -8.34
CA LEU A 107 2.38 -5.66 -8.70
C LEU A 107 1.80 -6.41 -7.50
N TYR A 108 2.65 -7.03 -6.67
CA TYR A 108 2.20 -7.70 -5.44
C TYR A 108 1.68 -6.71 -4.39
N ALA A 109 2.29 -5.53 -4.25
CA ALA A 109 1.76 -4.47 -3.38
C ALA A 109 0.40 -3.96 -3.85
N SER A 110 0.25 -3.77 -5.16
CA SER A 110 -1.02 -3.35 -5.78
C SER A 110 -2.11 -4.40 -5.58
N HIS A 111 -1.77 -5.69 -5.72
CA HIS A 111 -2.66 -6.82 -5.42
C HIS A 111 -3.16 -6.81 -3.99
N ASP A 112 -2.24 -6.71 -3.02
CA ASP A 112 -2.59 -6.75 -1.61
C ASP A 112 -3.51 -5.58 -1.23
N LEU A 113 -3.21 -4.39 -1.75
CA LEU A 113 -4.04 -3.19 -1.57
C LEU A 113 -5.42 -3.34 -2.22
N VAL A 114 -5.50 -3.86 -3.46
CA VAL A 114 -6.78 -4.07 -4.15
C VAL A 114 -7.63 -5.11 -3.43
N ASN A 115 -7.06 -6.24 -3.00
CA ASN A 115 -7.77 -7.29 -2.26
C ASN A 115 -8.37 -6.76 -0.95
N PHE A 116 -7.60 -5.95 -0.21
CA PHE A 116 -8.10 -5.31 0.99
C PHE A 116 -9.19 -4.29 0.68
N LEU A 117 -8.99 -3.45 -0.34
CA LEU A 117 -9.96 -2.44 -0.75
C LEU A 117 -11.27 -3.08 -1.25
N GLU A 118 -11.21 -4.17 -2.00
CA GLU A 118 -12.36 -4.96 -2.44
C GLU A 118 -13.19 -5.45 -1.24
N SER A 119 -12.51 -6.08 -0.27
CA SER A 119 -13.15 -6.56 0.96
C SER A 119 -13.80 -5.41 1.73
N LEU A 120 -13.11 -4.27 1.82
CA LEU A 120 -13.62 -3.07 2.50
C LEU A 120 -14.81 -2.44 1.74
N LEU A 121 -14.76 -2.39 0.40
CA LEU A 121 -15.82 -1.87 -0.44
C LEU A 121 -17.09 -2.71 -0.30
N LEU A 122 -16.98 -4.03 -0.15
CA LEU A 122 -18.13 -4.89 0.13
C LEU A 122 -18.83 -4.45 1.42
N CYS A 123 -18.08 -4.28 2.51
CA CYS A 123 -18.61 -3.78 3.78
C CYS A 123 -19.23 -2.38 3.63
N LEU A 124 -18.52 -1.45 2.98
CA LEU A 124 -19.01 -0.07 2.81
C LEU A 124 -20.27 0.00 1.94
N ARG A 125 -20.40 -0.85 0.93
CA ARG A 125 -21.60 -0.93 0.08
C ARG A 125 -22.83 -1.38 0.86
N THR A 126 -22.69 -2.25 1.85
CA THR A 126 -23.84 -2.62 2.72
C THR A 126 -24.37 -1.42 3.50
N VAL A 127 -23.51 -0.46 3.85
CA VAL A 127 -23.84 0.69 4.69
C VAL A 127 -24.25 1.92 3.86
N TRP A 128 -23.59 2.15 2.71
CA TRP A 128 -23.78 3.32 1.83
C TRP A 128 -24.65 3.03 0.59
N GLN A 129 -25.03 1.77 0.34
CA GLN A 129 -25.92 1.29 -0.73
C GLN A 129 -25.45 1.55 -2.17
N LYS A 130 -25.27 2.81 -2.61
CA LYS A 130 -24.88 3.17 -3.98
C LYS A 130 -23.79 4.24 -4.01
N GLY A 131 -22.94 4.18 -5.03
CA GLY A 131 -21.92 5.20 -5.30
C GLY A 131 -20.59 5.01 -4.58
N VAL A 132 -20.34 3.86 -3.93
CA VAL A 132 -19.02 3.58 -3.34
C VAL A 132 -18.04 3.13 -4.42
N THR A 133 -16.96 3.89 -4.59
CA THR A 133 -15.90 3.63 -5.58
C THR A 133 -14.51 3.80 -4.94
N GLY A 134 -13.49 3.22 -5.56
CA GLY A 134 -12.10 3.34 -5.10
C GLY A 134 -11.15 3.71 -6.24
N THR A 135 -10.09 4.44 -5.92
CA THR A 135 -8.93 4.61 -6.80
C THR A 135 -7.68 4.15 -6.05
N VAL A 136 -6.88 3.30 -6.67
CA VAL A 136 -5.55 2.89 -6.19
C VAL A 136 -4.49 3.64 -7.00
N TYR A 137 -3.51 4.19 -6.31
CA TYR A 137 -2.39 4.93 -6.86
C TYR A 137 -1.11 4.12 -6.70
N THR A 138 -0.31 4.08 -7.77
CA THR A 138 1.05 3.50 -7.79
C THR A 138 1.95 4.41 -8.63
N ASP A 139 3.23 4.52 -8.29
CA ASP A 139 4.24 5.19 -9.10
C ASP A 139 4.97 4.22 -10.06
N ALA A 140 4.57 2.95 -10.09
CA ALA A 140 5.08 1.98 -11.03
C ALA A 140 4.29 2.05 -12.35
N LYS A 141 4.78 2.86 -13.30
CA LYS A 141 4.16 2.97 -14.63
C LYS A 141 4.05 1.62 -15.34
N ASP A 142 5.06 0.77 -15.21
CA ASP A 142 5.06 -0.58 -15.78
C ASP A 142 3.88 -1.43 -15.29
N VAL A 143 3.45 -1.26 -14.03
CA VAL A 143 2.27 -1.95 -13.48
C VAL A 143 1.00 -1.42 -14.14
N LEU A 144 0.89 -0.11 -14.33
CA LEU A 144 -0.25 0.48 -15.03
C LEU A 144 -0.32 0.02 -16.48
N ASP A 145 0.81 -0.03 -17.18
CA ASP A 145 0.89 -0.49 -18.56
C ASP A 145 0.53 -1.99 -18.66
N LEU A 146 0.98 -2.81 -17.71
CA LEU A 146 0.58 -4.23 -17.63
C LEU A 146 -0.93 -4.38 -17.40
N VAL A 147 -1.49 -3.68 -16.42
CA VAL A 147 -2.92 -3.76 -16.07
C VAL A 147 -3.81 -3.12 -17.13
N GLY A 148 -3.33 -2.09 -17.83
CA GLY A 148 -4.07 -1.37 -18.87
C GLY A 148 -3.91 -1.94 -20.28
N ALA A 149 -2.96 -2.84 -20.52
CA ALA A 149 -2.78 -3.46 -21.83
C ALA A 149 -4.03 -4.26 -22.21
N ASP A 150 -4.64 -3.97 -23.37
CA ASP A 150 -5.93 -4.49 -23.85
C ASP A 150 -5.91 -5.98 -24.26
N ARG A 151 -5.15 -6.81 -23.55
CA ARG A 151 -4.95 -8.23 -23.78
C ARG A 151 -4.96 -8.94 -22.42
N PRO A 152 -5.60 -10.11 -22.38
CA PRO A 152 -4.88 -11.29 -22.79
C PRO A 152 -5.24 -11.69 -24.21
N ARG A 153 -4.25 -12.10 -25.00
CA ARG A 153 -4.55 -12.85 -26.22
C ARG A 153 -5.30 -14.12 -25.79
N PRO A 154 -6.27 -14.64 -26.56
CA PRO A 154 -6.93 -15.92 -26.25
C PRO A 154 -5.94 -17.06 -25.96
N SER A 155 -4.74 -16.99 -26.56
CA SER A 155 -3.60 -17.88 -26.25
C SER A 155 -3.11 -17.75 -24.81
N GLU A 156 -2.99 -16.55 -24.24
CA GLU A 156 -2.53 -16.31 -22.87
C GLU A 156 -3.52 -16.85 -21.82
N HIS A 157 -4.83 -16.72 -22.08
CA HIS A 157 -5.85 -17.40 -21.27
C HIS A 157 -5.75 -18.93 -21.36
N ALA A 158 -5.47 -19.46 -22.56
CA ALA A 158 -5.29 -20.90 -22.75
C ALA A 158 -4.02 -21.42 -22.05
N VAL A 159 -2.96 -20.61 -21.94
CA VAL A 159 -1.74 -20.96 -21.21
C VAL A 159 -1.90 -20.72 -19.71
N MET A 160 -2.98 -20.11 -19.19
CA MET A 160 -3.14 -19.80 -17.77
C MET A 160 -3.00 -21.06 -16.87
N LYS A 161 -3.68 -22.15 -17.21
CA LYS A 161 -3.56 -23.44 -16.50
C LYS A 161 -2.17 -24.07 -16.63
N VAL A 162 -1.51 -23.85 -17.77
CA VAL A 162 -0.16 -24.37 -18.04
C VAL A 162 0.88 -23.56 -17.26
N ILE A 163 0.74 -22.22 -17.22
CA ILE A 163 1.55 -21.29 -16.43
C ILE A 163 1.33 -21.53 -14.94
N GLU A 164 0.11 -21.77 -14.46
CA GLU A 164 -0.15 -22.17 -13.07
C GLU A 164 0.62 -23.46 -12.73
N SER A 165 0.58 -24.48 -13.60
CA SER A 165 1.34 -25.73 -13.40
C SER A 165 2.87 -25.57 -13.53
N LEU A 166 3.32 -24.59 -14.32
CA LEU A 166 4.74 -24.30 -14.55
C LEU A 166 5.30 -23.30 -13.54
N GLN A 167 4.50 -22.41 -12.95
CA GLN A 167 4.92 -21.49 -11.88
C GLN A 167 5.31 -22.24 -10.61
N GLU A 168 4.80 -23.44 -10.40
CA GLU A 168 5.30 -24.38 -9.38
C GLU A 168 6.68 -24.97 -9.72
N LYS A 169 7.11 -24.94 -10.99
CA LYS A 169 8.29 -25.69 -11.47
C LYS A 169 9.41 -24.85 -12.08
N LEU A 170 9.14 -23.71 -12.72
CA LEU A 170 10.12 -22.95 -13.49
C LEU A 170 9.92 -21.44 -13.33
N LEU A 171 10.88 -20.86 -12.64
CA LEU A 171 11.05 -19.43 -12.47
C LEU A 171 11.65 -18.80 -13.73
N GLU A 172 10.85 -18.06 -14.49
CA GLU A 172 11.39 -17.15 -15.51
C GLU A 172 11.27 -15.67 -15.12
N ARG A 173 12.31 -14.94 -15.54
CA ARG A 173 12.62 -13.54 -15.22
C ARG A 173 11.89 -12.54 -16.14
N THR A 174 10.92 -13.00 -16.94
CA THR A 174 10.26 -12.23 -17.99
C THR A 174 8.91 -11.68 -17.53
N LEU A 175 8.52 -10.50 -18.04
CA LEU A 175 7.23 -9.85 -17.77
C LEU A 175 6.04 -10.75 -18.13
N ASP A 176 6.20 -11.63 -19.13
CA ASP A 176 5.19 -12.60 -19.56
C ASP A 176 4.78 -13.62 -18.48
N SER A 177 5.61 -13.81 -17.46
CA SER A 177 5.27 -14.67 -16.31
C SER A 177 4.32 -14.02 -15.31
N LEU A 178 4.01 -12.73 -15.45
CA LEU A 178 3.08 -11.98 -14.60
C LEU A 178 1.64 -12.00 -15.10
N VAL A 179 1.36 -12.62 -16.26
CA VAL A 179 0.04 -12.61 -16.91
C VAL A 179 -1.06 -13.01 -15.94
N VAL A 180 -0.91 -14.13 -15.22
CA VAL A 180 -1.93 -14.61 -14.27
C VAL A 180 -2.23 -13.56 -13.20
N GLN A 181 -1.19 -12.97 -12.62
CA GLN A 181 -1.37 -11.95 -11.59
C GLN A 181 -1.98 -10.69 -12.17
N THR A 182 -1.54 -10.22 -13.33
CA THR A 182 -2.10 -9.04 -13.98
C THR A 182 -3.58 -9.21 -14.32
N LEU A 183 -3.98 -10.38 -14.85
CA LEU A 183 -5.37 -10.70 -15.14
C LEU A 183 -6.21 -10.73 -13.87
N SER A 184 -5.75 -11.45 -12.84
CA SER A 184 -6.44 -11.49 -11.55
C SER A 184 -6.60 -10.10 -10.92
N LEU A 185 -5.62 -9.20 -11.08
CA LEU A 185 -5.74 -7.81 -10.59
C LEU A 185 -6.80 -7.03 -11.36
N ARG A 186 -6.83 -7.18 -12.69
CA ARG A 186 -7.79 -6.53 -13.56
C ARG A 186 -9.21 -7.00 -13.27
N ASP A 187 -9.42 -8.31 -13.17
CA ASP A 187 -10.73 -8.89 -12.88
C ASP A 187 -11.27 -8.36 -11.54
N ALA A 188 -10.44 -8.38 -10.48
CA ALA A 188 -10.81 -7.83 -9.17
C ALA A 188 -11.13 -6.32 -9.24
N MET A 189 -10.35 -5.55 -10.00
CA MET A 189 -10.60 -4.12 -10.19
C MET A 189 -11.92 -3.83 -10.90
N ASP A 190 -12.22 -4.58 -11.97
CA ASP A 190 -13.44 -4.42 -12.76
C ASP A 190 -14.69 -4.82 -11.95
N GLU A 191 -14.64 -5.97 -11.26
CA GLU A 191 -15.71 -6.43 -10.36
C GLU A 191 -15.97 -5.43 -9.24
N SER A 192 -14.90 -4.93 -8.62
CA SER A 192 -14.99 -4.01 -7.49
C SER A 192 -15.07 -2.53 -7.88
N LYS A 193 -15.15 -2.17 -9.17
CA LYS A 193 -15.19 -0.76 -9.62
C LYS A 193 -14.04 0.09 -9.04
N ILE A 194 -12.86 -0.51 -8.96
CA ILE A 194 -11.63 0.13 -8.51
C ILE A 194 -10.85 0.57 -9.74
N ARG A 195 -10.36 1.82 -9.77
CA ARG A 195 -9.46 2.28 -10.83
C ARG A 195 -8.02 2.28 -10.33
N LEU A 196 -7.09 1.81 -11.14
CA LEU A 196 -5.65 1.99 -10.92
C LEU A 196 -5.21 3.26 -11.65
N SER A 197 -4.35 4.06 -11.04
CA SER A 197 -3.88 5.32 -11.61
C SER A 197 -2.42 5.56 -11.26
N TYR A 198 -1.66 6.07 -12.22
CA TYR A 198 -0.28 6.47 -12.00
C TYR A 198 -0.22 7.77 -11.18
N VAL A 199 0.73 7.84 -10.26
CA VAL A 199 1.08 9.03 -9.49
C VAL A 199 2.59 9.21 -9.50
N THR A 200 3.07 10.44 -9.40
CA THR A 200 4.53 10.67 -9.31
C THR A 200 5.06 10.16 -7.96
N THR A 201 6.32 9.71 -7.89
CA THR A 201 6.94 9.27 -6.62
C THR A 201 6.88 10.35 -5.52
N SER A 202 6.96 11.63 -5.88
CA SER A 202 6.79 12.75 -4.93
C SER A 202 5.40 12.88 -4.32
N GLU A 203 4.40 12.24 -4.92
CA GLU A 203 3.01 12.25 -4.49
C GLU A 203 2.57 10.88 -3.95
N ASN A 204 3.41 9.83 -4.09
CA ASN A 204 3.13 8.51 -3.57
C ASN A 204 3.28 8.48 -2.04
N ARG A 205 2.15 8.42 -1.34
CA ARG A 205 2.14 8.47 0.12
C ARG A 205 2.65 7.16 0.75
N ALA A 206 2.61 6.06 0.01
CA ALA A 206 3.08 4.76 0.46
C ALA A 206 4.61 4.68 0.58
N ASP A 207 5.36 5.51 -0.16
CA ASP A 207 6.83 5.60 -0.05
C ASP A 207 7.31 5.79 1.38
N SER A 208 6.58 6.56 2.18
CA SER A 208 6.93 6.84 3.58
C SER A 208 6.89 5.59 4.47
N LEU A 209 6.17 4.55 4.03
CA LEU A 209 6.03 3.27 4.73
C LEU A 209 7.16 2.29 4.38
N ILE A 210 7.95 2.60 3.35
CA ILE A 210 8.93 1.68 2.76
C ILE A 210 10.34 2.27 2.77
N LYS A 211 10.48 3.52 2.36
CA LYS A 211 11.74 4.28 2.40
C LYS A 211 11.84 4.96 3.76
N SER A 212 13.05 5.28 4.20
CA SER A 212 13.29 5.99 5.46
C SER A 212 12.73 7.42 5.41
N MET A 213 11.43 7.52 5.70
CA MET A 213 10.70 8.55 6.45
C MET A 213 10.84 10.02 6.00
N SER A 214 10.01 10.39 5.01
CA SER A 214 9.60 11.77 4.75
C SER A 214 8.23 12.03 5.40
N PRO A 215 8.16 12.55 6.64
CA PRO A 215 6.88 12.81 7.33
C PRO A 215 6.01 13.86 6.62
N GLN A 216 6.56 14.58 5.64
CA GLN A 216 5.85 15.58 4.84
C GLN A 216 4.72 14.96 4.01
N LEU A 217 4.93 13.75 3.45
CA LEU A 217 3.91 13.08 2.62
C LEU A 217 2.68 12.63 3.41
N LEU A 218 2.87 12.33 4.70
CA LEU A 218 1.79 11.93 5.60
C LEU A 218 1.17 13.13 6.33
N SER A 219 1.75 14.33 6.21
CA SER A 219 1.27 15.54 6.90
C SER A 219 -0.22 15.85 6.69
N PRO A 220 -0.85 15.59 5.52
CA PRO A 220 -2.27 15.86 5.34
C PRO A 220 -3.20 14.99 6.20
N PHE A 221 -2.71 13.84 6.69
CA PHE A 221 -3.48 12.92 7.55
C PHE A 221 -3.33 13.23 9.04
N PHE A 222 -2.38 14.09 9.40
CA PHE A 222 -2.06 14.38 10.78
C PHE A 222 -2.58 15.75 11.18
N TYR A 223 -3.43 15.79 12.20
CA TYR A 223 -3.76 17.03 12.88
C TYR A 223 -2.78 17.24 14.03
N ARG A 224 -2.35 18.50 14.26
CA ARG A 224 -1.71 18.84 15.54
C ARG A 224 -2.77 18.69 16.63
N TYR A 225 -2.50 17.85 17.62
CA TYR A 225 -3.29 17.85 18.83
C TYR A 225 -3.15 19.21 19.51
N VAL A 226 -4.22 20.01 19.49
CA VAL A 226 -4.32 21.24 20.30
C VAL A 226 -4.98 20.81 21.60
N LYS A 227 -4.25 20.92 22.73
CA LYS A 227 -4.84 20.71 24.06
C LYS A 227 -6.06 21.62 24.19
N PRO A 228 -7.22 21.12 24.64
CA PRO A 228 -8.31 22.00 25.00
C PRO A 228 -7.81 22.95 26.10
N GLU A 229 -7.98 24.26 25.91
CA GLU A 229 -7.78 25.21 27.00
C GLU A 229 -8.72 24.81 28.13
N GLU A 230 -8.14 24.50 29.30
CA GLU A 230 -8.90 24.35 30.52
C GLU A 230 -9.67 25.66 30.71
N LYS A 231 -10.99 25.60 30.54
CA LYS A 231 -11.86 26.69 30.93
C LYS A 231 -11.73 26.83 32.44
N GLU A 232 -10.87 27.74 32.89
CA GLU A 232 -10.88 28.24 34.26
C GLU A 232 -12.31 28.67 34.58
N LYS A 233 -12.87 28.04 35.62
CA LYS A 233 -14.13 28.41 36.25
C LYS A 233 -13.85 29.39 37.37
#